data_AF-A0A950GDG4-F1
#
_entry.id   AF-A0A950GDG4-F1
#
_cell.length_a   1.000
_cell.length_b   1.000
_cell.length_c   1.000
_cell.angle_alpha   90.00
_cell.angle_beta   90.00
_cell.angle_gamma   90.00
#
_symmetry.space_group_name_H-M   'P 1'
#
loop_
_entity.id
_entity.type
_entity.pdbx_description
1 polymer ?
#
loop_
_entity_poly.entity_id
_entity_poly.type
_entity_poly.pdbx_seq_one_letter_code
_entity_poly.pdbx_strand_id
1 'polypeptide(L)' 'MNKPMRFHHYGPMHPAEAAGCLLLAATCYSAWLTHIVDCAGDRLWGFLVTGAIVFPVGIVHGAGVWVGAW' A
#
# COMPACT_ATOMS: atom_id res chain seq x y z
N MET A 1 22.76 -34.21 -0.61
CA MET A 1 21.39 -34.54 -0.20
C MET A 1 20.51 -33.40 -0.65
N ASN A 2 19.73 -33.62 -1.71
CA ASN A 2 19.11 -32.54 -2.49
C ASN A 2 17.60 -32.78 -2.40
N LYS A 3 16.89 -32.00 -1.57
CA LYS A 3 15.42 -32.08 -1.55
C LYS A 3 14.91 -31.48 -2.87
N PRO A 4 14.10 -32.22 -3.66
CA PRO A 4 13.53 -31.65 -4.87
C PRO A 4 12.64 -30.47 -4.50
N MET A 5 12.82 -29.33 -5.20
CA MET A 5 11.92 -28.19 -5.07
C MET A 5 10.54 -28.59 -5.60
N ARG A 6 9.57 -28.69 -4.71
CA ARG A 6 8.17 -28.99 -5.06
C ARG A 6 7.46 -27.68 -5.35
N PHE A 7 7.27 -27.37 -6.62
CA PHE A 7 6.40 -26.27 -7.03
C PHE A 7 4.97 -26.59 -6.60
N HIS A 8 4.39 -25.75 -5.73
CA HIS A 8 3.00 -25.89 -5.34
C HIS A 8 2.13 -25.40 -6.51
N HIS A 9 1.37 -26.30 -7.13
CA HIS A 9 0.32 -25.90 -8.06
C HIS A 9 -0.80 -25.25 -7.25
N TYR A 10 -0.80 -23.91 -7.21
CA TYR A 10 -1.95 -23.17 -6.72
C TYR A 10 -3.10 -23.35 -7.71
N GLY A 11 -4.27 -23.78 -7.22
CA GLY A 11 -5.51 -23.81 -8.00
C GLY A 11 -6.01 -22.38 -8.32
N PRO A 12 -7.13 -22.23 -9.03
CA PRO A 12 -7.72 -20.92 -9.26
C PRO A 12 -7.99 -20.21 -7.92
N MET A 13 -7.52 -18.97 -7.76
CA MET A 13 -7.81 -18.15 -6.58
C MET A 13 -9.32 -18.07 -6.39
N HIS A 14 -9.79 -18.31 -5.17
CA HIS A 14 -11.19 -18.16 -4.88
C HIS A 14 -11.58 -16.68 -5.09
N PRO A 15 -12.74 -16.36 -5.67
CA PRO A 15 -13.09 -14.97 -6.01
C PRO A 15 -13.07 -14.04 -4.78
N ALA A 16 -13.36 -14.57 -3.59
CA ALA A 16 -13.25 -13.84 -2.34
C ALA A 16 -11.80 -13.46 -1.97
N GLU A 17 -10.83 -14.34 -2.23
CA GLU A 17 -9.41 -14.07 -1.96
C GLU A 17 -8.88 -13.01 -2.91
N ALA A 18 -9.21 -13.15 -4.20
CA ALA A 18 -8.87 -12.16 -5.21
C ALA A 18 -9.47 -10.78 -4.89
N ALA A 19 -10.76 -10.73 -4.51
CA ALA A 19 -11.40 -9.51 -4.06
C ALA A 19 -10.70 -8.90 -2.83
N GLY A 20 -10.33 -9.72 -1.85
CA GLY A 20 -9.59 -9.28 -0.67
C GLY A 20 -8.24 -8.65 -1.01
N CYS A 21 -7.45 -9.29 -1.88
CA CYS A 21 -6.17 -8.74 -2.35
C CYS A 21 -6.35 -7.42 -3.13
N LEU A 22 -7.37 -7.34 -3.99
CA LEU A 22 -7.67 -6.13 -4.76
C LEU A 22 -8.10 -4.97 -3.86
N LEU A 23 -8.96 -5.23 -2.88
CA LEU A 23 -9.39 -4.22 -1.92
C LEU A 23 -8.21 -3.70 -1.10
N LEU A 24 -7.37 -4.59 -0.56
CA LEU A 24 -6.18 -4.20 0.18
C LEU A 24 -5.23 -3.34 -0.67
N ALA A 25 -4.95 -3.77 -1.90
CA ALA A 25 -4.09 -3.03 -2.82
C ALA A 25 -4.66 -1.64 -3.15
N ALA A 26 -5.97 -1.57 -3.42
CA ALA A 26 -6.66 -0.32 -3.73
C ALA A 26 -6.67 0.64 -2.52
N THR A 27 -6.88 0.12 -1.30
CA THR A 27 -6.84 0.93 -0.08
C THR A 27 -5.44 1.47 0.19
N CYS A 28 -4.41 0.62 0.11
CA CYS A 28 -3.02 1.06 0.29
C CYS A 28 -2.62 2.11 -0.77
N TYR A 29 -2.98 1.87 -2.03
CA TYR A 29 -2.68 2.82 -3.10
C TYR A 29 -3.41 4.16 -2.91
N SER A 30 -4.68 4.12 -2.52
CA SER A 30 -5.47 5.32 -2.23
C SER A 30 -4.85 6.12 -1.08
N ALA A 31 -4.44 5.46 0.02
CA ALA A 31 -3.80 6.11 1.15
C ALA A 31 -2.46 6.76 0.75
N TRP A 32 -1.64 6.05 -0.04
CA TRP A 32 -0.39 6.59 -0.56
C TRP A 32 -0.59 7.82 -1.45
N LEU A 33 -1.63 7.85 -2.30
CA LEU A 33 -1.98 9.03 -3.07
C LEU A 33 -2.45 10.19 -2.19
N THR A 34 -3.22 9.92 -1.13
CA THR A 34 -3.62 10.95 -0.16
C THR A 34 -2.39 11.64 0.43
N HIS A 35 -1.36 10.90 0.86
CA HIS A 35 -0.10 11.48 1.33
C HIS A 35 0.53 12.44 0.33
N ILE A 36 0.60 12.06 -0.95
CA ILE A 36 1.23 12.90 -1.99
C ILE A 36 0.49 14.22 -2.14
N VAL A 37 -0.84 14.17 -2.23
CA VAL A 37 -1.69 15.36 -2.43
C VAL A 37 -1.63 16.28 -1.21
N ASP A 38 -1.74 15.71 -0.02
CA ASP A 38 -1.75 16.42 1.25
C ASP A 38 -0.41 17.13 1.52
N CYS A 39 0.70 16.38 1.48
CA CYS A 39 2.04 16.94 1.68
C CYS A 39 2.43 17.96 0.59
N ALA A 40 1.91 17.82 -0.64
CA ALA A 40 2.12 18.80 -1.70
C ALA A 40 1.39 20.11 -1.41
N GLY A 41 0.15 20.05 -0.91
CA GLY A 41 -0.62 21.20 -0.47
C GLY A 41 0.07 21.97 0.65
N ASP A 42 0.60 21.24 1.64
CA ASP A 42 1.26 21.81 2.81
C ASP A 42 2.73 22.18 2.58
N ARG A 43 3.26 21.95 1.37
CA ARG A 43 4.66 22.21 0.99
C ARG A 43 5.67 21.47 1.88
N LEU A 44 5.29 20.28 2.37
CA LEU A 44 6.14 19.41 3.17
C LEU A 44 7.07 18.58 2.27
N TRP A 45 7.89 19.24 1.45
CA TRP A 45 8.64 18.61 0.35
C TRP A 45 9.53 17.43 0.78
N GLY A 46 10.21 17.55 1.92
CA GLY A 46 11.04 16.45 2.45
C GLY A 46 10.20 15.22 2.83
N PHE A 47 9.03 15.44 3.42
CA PHE A 47 8.11 14.37 3.81
C PHE A 47 7.36 13.80 2.61
N LEU A 48 7.01 14.64 1.63
CA LEU A 48 6.47 14.25 0.33
C LEU A 48 7.42 13.26 -0.35
N VAL A 49 8.69 13.64 -0.53
CA VAL A 49 9.69 12.79 -1.19
C VAL A 49 9.89 11.50 -0.41
N THR A 50 9.97 11.58 0.92
CA THR A 50 10.15 10.40 1.78
C THR A 50 8.98 9.43 1.64
N GLY A 51 7.73 9.88 1.74
CA GLY A 51 6.57 9.00 1.60
C GLY A 51 6.31 8.53 0.16
N ALA A 52 6.77 9.27 -0.85
CA ALA A 52 6.70 8.84 -2.24
C ALA A 52 7.66 7.67 -2.54
N ILE A 53 8.84 7.63 -1.91
CA ILE A 53 9.83 6.58 -2.10
C ILE A 53 9.61 5.42 -1.11
N VAL A 54 9.33 5.75 0.14
CA VAL A 54 9.09 4.79 1.22
C VAL A 54 7.58 4.59 1.35
N PHE A 55 7.03 3.74 0.47
CA PHE A 55 5.59 3.46 0.40
C PHE A 55 4.89 3.25 1.75
N PRO A 56 5.45 2.46 2.71
CA PRO A 56 4.80 2.29 4.02
C PRO A 56 4.59 3.61 4.79
N VAL A 57 5.53 4.56 4.69
CA VAL A 57 5.42 5.87 5.36
C VAL A 57 4.27 6.67 4.75
N GLY A 58 4.19 6.73 3.41
CA GLY A 58 3.11 7.43 2.72
C GLY A 58 1.74 6.80 2.98
N ILE A 59 1.65 5.47 3.06
CA ILE A 59 0.40 4.78 3.39
C ILE A 59 -0.05 5.12 4.81
N VAL A 60 0.84 5.06 5.80
CA VAL A 60 0.48 5.33 7.20
C VAL A 60 0.04 6.78 7.38
N HIS A 61 0.79 7.75 6.85
CA HIS A 61 0.42 9.16 6.96
C HIS A 61 -0.90 9.44 6.22
N GLY A 62 -1.02 9.03 4.96
CA GLY A 62 -2.24 9.27 4.18
C GLY A 62 -3.47 8.57 4.76
N ALA A 63 -3.31 7.39 5.38
CA ALA A 63 -4.40 6.72 6.07
C ALA A 63 -4.89 7.48 7.31
N GLY A 64 -4.00 8.18 8.04
CA GLY A 64 -4.49 8.95 9.18
C GLY A 64 -5.02 10.33 8.85
N VAL A 65 -4.75 10.87 7.65
CA VAL A 65 -5.53 12.01 7.13
C VAL A 65 -7.01 11.62 7.04
N TRP A 66 -7.34 10.38 6.65
CA TRP A 66 -8.72 9.91 6.57
C TRP A 66 -9.43 9.84 7.94
N VAL A 67 -8.69 9.59 9.02
CA VAL A 67 -9.26 9.56 10.37
C VAL A 67 -9.06 10.87 11.13
N GLY A 68 -8.56 11.92 10.45
CA GLY A 68 -8.34 13.26 11.03
C GLY A 68 -7.23 13.31 12.08
N ALA A 69 -6.25 12.40 11.99
CA ALA A 69 -5.06 12.42 12.84
C ALA A 69 -4.02 13.45 12.37
N TRP A 70 -4.09 13.85 11.09
CA TRP A 70 -3.29 14.87 10.43
C TRP A 70 -4.18 15.80 9.64
#